data_AF-A0AAF1AI43-F1
#
_entry.id   AF-A0AAF1AI43-F1
#
_cell.length_a   1.000
_cell.length_b   1.000
_cell.length_c   1.000
_cell.angle_alpha   90.00
_cell.angle_beta   90.00
_cell.angle_gamma   90.00
#
_symmetry.space_group_name_H-M   'P 1'
#
loop_
_entity.id
_entity.type
_entity.pdbx_description
1 polymer ?
#
loop_
_entity_poly.entity_id
_entity_poly.type
_entity_poly.pdbx_seq_one_letter_code
_entity_poly.pdbx_strand_id
1 'polypeptide(L)'
;MITGESLLASAGINIGVALILVTLFSIFKRHRSNADIYYARRISLQEEDNLYVNIPVLDRRQYYFRQFVPSLQWMRDALKVTDDDILQDCGLDPLVLIRLFKFGYSTILFGCLLNALQF
;
A
#
# COMPACT_ATOMS: atom_id res chain seq x y z
N MET A 1 -3.00 -27.37 -22.72
CA MET A 1 -1.62 -27.39 -22.20
C MET A 1 -1.25 -25.97 -21.81
N ILE A 2 -0.90 -25.74 -20.54
CA ILE A 2 -0.33 -24.46 -20.12
C ILE A 2 1.12 -24.45 -20.63
N THR A 3 1.44 -23.55 -21.55
CA THR A 3 2.80 -23.35 -22.05
C THR A 3 3.49 -22.25 -21.26
N GLY A 4 4.83 -22.27 -21.18
CA GLY A 4 5.60 -21.21 -20.52
C GLY A 4 5.26 -19.81 -21.06
N GLU A 5 5.06 -19.71 -22.37
CA GLU A 5 4.60 -18.48 -23.05
C GLU A 5 3.25 -17.99 -22.54
N SER A 6 2.29 -18.90 -22.34
CA SER A 6 0.96 -18.55 -21.82
C SER A 6 1.00 -18.08 -20.35
N LEU A 7 1.90 -18.63 -19.54
CA LEU A 7 2.14 -18.17 -18.16
C LEU A 7 2.77 -16.79 -18.14
N LEU A 8 3.81 -16.58 -18.95
CA LEU A 8 4.52 -15.30 -19.02
C LEU A 8 3.59 -14.19 -19.51
N ALA A 9 2.81 -14.45 -20.56
CA ALA A 9 1.83 -13.50 -21.07
C ALA A 9 0.78 -13.15 -20.01
N SER A 10 0.21 -14.16 -19.33
CA SER A 10 -0.78 -13.92 -18.28
C SER A 10 -0.20 -13.18 -17.08
N ALA A 11 1.01 -13.54 -16.62
CA ALA A 11 1.68 -12.87 -15.52
C ALA A 11 2.02 -11.42 -15.87
N GLY A 12 2.53 -11.18 -17.08
CA GLY A 12 2.84 -9.84 -17.59
C GLY A 12 1.60 -8.93 -17.61
N ILE A 13 0.47 -9.43 -18.09
CA ILE A 13 -0.80 -8.67 -18.08
C ILE A 13 -1.22 -8.33 -16.65
N ASN A 14 -1.23 -9.32 -15.74
CA ASN A 14 -1.64 -9.10 -14.35
C ASN A 14 -0.72 -8.11 -13.62
N ILE A 15 0.59 -8.21 -13.82
CA ILE A 15 1.57 -7.27 -13.26
C ILE A 15 1.34 -5.87 -13.85
N GLY A 16 1.16 -5.76 -15.17
CA GLY A 16 0.89 -4.48 -15.83
C GLY A 16 -0.37 -3.80 -15.30
N VAL A 17 -1.46 -4.55 -15.16
CA VAL A 17 -2.72 -4.04 -14.57
C VAL A 17 -2.51 -3.62 -13.12
N ALA A 18 -1.80 -4.41 -12.31
CA ALA A 18 -1.49 -4.06 -10.93
C ALA A 18 -0.69 -2.74 -10.84
N LEU A 19 0.30 -2.53 -11.70
CA LEU A 19 1.09 -1.29 -11.75
C LEU A 19 0.24 -0.08 -12.16
N ILE A 20 -0.68 -0.25 -13.11
CA ILE A 20 -1.64 0.79 -13.50
C ILE A 20 -2.54 1.16 -12.31
N LEU A 21 -3.09 0.17 -11.62
CA LEU A 21 -3.95 0.39 -10.45
C LEU A 21 -3.20 1.07 -9.29
N VAL A 22 -1.97 0.63 -8.99
CA VAL A 22 -1.12 1.25 -7.95
C VAL A 22 -0.78 2.71 -8.30
N THR A 23 -0.50 3.00 -9.57
CA THR A 23 -0.26 4.35 -10.06
C THR A 23 -1.50 5.22 -9.90
N LEU A 24 -2.65 4.76 -10.38
CA LEU A 24 -3.93 5.47 -10.25
C LEU A 24 -4.30 5.72 -8.79
N PHE A 25 -4.17 4.70 -7.94
CA PHE A 25 -4.39 4.83 -6.51
C PHE A 25 -3.47 5.88 -5.88
N SER A 26 -2.18 5.91 -6.25
CA SER A 26 -1.22 6.88 -5.73
C SER A 26 -1.57 8.32 -6.13
N ILE A 27 -2.10 8.53 -7.33
CA ILE A 27 -2.57 9.84 -7.80
C ILE A 27 -3.87 10.23 -7.08
N PHE A 28 -4.86 9.34 -7.04
CA PHE A 28 -6.16 9.63 -6.42
C PHE A 28 -6.10 9.83 -4.91
N LYS A 29 -5.23 9.09 -4.21
CA LYS A 29 -4.99 9.26 -2.76
C LYS A 29 -4.38 10.62 -2.42
N ARG A 30 -3.65 11.24 -3.35
CA ARG A 30 -3.06 12.59 -3.17
C ARG A 30 -4.04 13.73 -3.43
N HIS A 31 -5.14 13.49 -4.14
CA HIS A 31 -6.13 14.52 -4.43
C HIS A 31 -6.95 14.84 -3.18
N ARG A 32 -6.91 16.10 -2.74
CA ARG A 32 -7.67 16.61 -1.58
C ARG A 32 -9.17 16.34 -1.67
N SER A 33 -9.75 16.38 -2.87
CA SER A 33 -11.18 16.09 -3.08
C SER A 33 -11.57 14.64 -2.75
N ASN A 34 -10.61 13.72 -2.67
CA ASN A 34 -10.85 12.32 -2.31
C ASN A 34 -10.40 12.02 -0.87
N ALA A 35 -9.89 13.01 -0.12
CA ALA A 35 -9.38 12.81 1.22
C ALA A 35 -10.46 12.23 2.15
N ASP A 36 -11.70 12.67 1.99
CA ASP A 36 -12.85 12.19 2.77
C ASP A 36 -13.11 10.69 2.59
N ILE A 37 -12.82 10.16 1.40
CA ILE A 37 -13.01 8.74 1.08
C ILE A 37 -11.83 7.91 1.60
N TYR A 38 -10.60 8.38 1.37
CA TYR A 38 -9.40 7.60 1.71
C TYR A 38 -8.96 7.73 3.18
N TYR A 39 -9.39 8.78 3.88
CA TYR A 39 -9.02 9.09 5.26
C TYR A 39 -10.23 9.22 6.20
N ALA A 40 -11.39 8.66 5.82
CA ALA A 40 -12.62 8.71 6.61
C ALA A 40 -12.42 8.37 8.09
N ARG A 41 -11.59 7.36 8.40
CA ARG A 41 -11.26 6.99 9.79
C ARG A 41 -10.56 8.12 10.55
N ARG A 42 -9.56 8.78 9.96
CA ARG A 42 -8.84 9.88 10.62
C ARG A 42 -9.73 11.10 10.85
N ILE A 43 -10.62 11.38 9.89
CA ILE A 43 -11.64 12.43 10.02
C ILE A 43 -12.62 12.09 11.14
N SER A 44 -13.08 10.84 11.23
CA SER A 44 -13.99 10.40 12.30
C SER A 44 -13.38 10.42 13.70
N LEU A 45 -12.05 10.34 13.80
CA LEU A 45 -11.31 10.40 15.06
C LEU A 45 -10.95 11.85 15.48
N GLN A 46 -11.45 12.88 14.77
CA GLN A 46 -11.17 14.30 15.05
C GLN A 46 -9.67 14.65 15.09
N GLU A 47 -8.82 13.90 14.37
CA GLU A 47 -7.43 14.31 14.07
C GLU A 47 -7.37 15.44 13.01
N GLU A 48 -8.36 16.35 13.00
CA GLU A 48 -8.48 17.41 11.99
C GLU A 48 -7.28 18.38 12.03
N ASP A 49 -6.75 18.65 13.23
CA ASP A 49 -5.64 19.59 13.43
C ASP A 49 -4.33 19.13 12.78
N ASN A 50 -4.13 17.82 12.52
CA ASN A 50 -2.91 17.32 11.86
C ASN A 50 -3.11 16.97 10.38
N LEU A 51 -4.36 16.85 9.92
CA LEU A 51 -4.67 16.47 8.54
C LEU A 51 -4.37 17.61 7.54
N TYR A 52 -4.49 18.86 7.99
CA TYR A 52 -4.22 20.07 7.18
C TYR A 52 -2.84 20.69 7.42
N VAL A 53 -2.15 20.34 8.52
CA VAL A 53 -0.89 20.98 8.94
C VAL A 53 0.35 20.47 8.19
N ASN A 54 0.28 19.29 7.54
CA ASN A 54 1.37 18.74 6.73
C ASN A 54 1.22 18.99 5.22
N ILE A 55 0.52 20.05 4.82
CA ILE A 55 0.57 20.53 3.44
C ILE A 55 1.68 21.59 3.39
N PRO A 56 2.92 21.25 2.96
CA PRO A 56 3.94 22.26 2.77
C PRO A 56 3.38 23.31 1.80
N VAL A 57 3.49 24.59 2.18
CA VAL A 57 3.13 25.75 1.35
C VAL A 57 4.10 25.80 0.18
N LEU A 58 3.96 24.85 -0.74
CA LEU A 58 4.65 24.82 -2.01
C LEU A 58 3.89 25.69 -2.98
N ASP A 59 4.63 26.47 -3.76
CA ASP A 59 4.13 27.29 -4.85
C ASP A 59 3.06 26.53 -5.65
N ARG A 60 1.88 27.15 -5.79
CA ARG A 60 0.63 26.51 -6.24
C ARG A 60 0.83 25.74 -7.55
N ARG A 61 1.72 26.24 -8.42
CA ARG A 61 2.09 25.64 -9.70
C ARG A 61 2.90 24.34 -9.57
N GLN A 62 3.82 24.25 -8.61
CA GLN A 62 4.60 23.03 -8.36
C GLN A 62 3.75 21.94 -7.69
N TYR A 63 2.80 22.34 -6.85
CA TYR A 63 1.83 21.45 -6.21
C TYR A 63 0.95 20.70 -7.25
N TYR A 64 0.47 21.39 -8.28
CA TYR A 64 -0.33 20.78 -9.35
C TYR A 64 0.43 19.79 -10.24
N PHE A 65 1.76 19.90 -10.36
CA PHE A 65 2.54 18.90 -11.10
C PHE A 65 2.94 17.71 -10.21
N ARG A 66 3.23 17.97 -8.93
CA ARG A 66 3.66 16.93 -7.98
C ARG A 66 2.53 15.98 -7.57
N GLN A 67 1.26 16.38 -7.70
CA GLN A 67 0.11 15.51 -7.45
C GLN A 67 -0.04 14.36 -8.47
N PHE A 68 0.47 14.53 -9.71
CA PHE A 68 0.42 13.50 -10.76
C PHE A 68 1.64 12.59 -10.77
N VAL A 69 2.68 12.91 -10.00
CA VAL A 69 3.82 12.01 -9.83
C VAL A 69 3.40 10.90 -8.87
N PRO A 70 3.32 9.62 -9.30
CA PRO A 70 2.98 8.54 -8.40
C PRO A 70 4.03 8.47 -7.28
N SER A 71 3.56 8.53 -6.03
CA SER A 71 4.43 8.38 -4.87
C SER A 71 4.17 7.04 -4.22
N LEU A 72 5.23 6.26 -4.01
CA LEU A 72 5.21 5.03 -3.23
C LEU A 72 5.48 5.28 -1.75
N GLN A 73 5.52 6.54 -1.29
CA GLN A 73 5.74 6.86 0.12
C GLN A 73 4.67 6.23 1.02
N TRP A 74 3.39 6.28 0.61
CA TRP A 74 2.30 5.67 1.36
C TRP A 74 2.50 4.17 1.62
N MET A 75 3.17 3.47 0.71
CA MET A 75 3.47 2.04 0.84
C MET A 75 4.59 1.84 1.86
N ARG A 76 5.65 2.66 1.80
CA ARG A 76 6.72 2.64 2.80
C ARG A 76 6.21 2.97 4.20
N ASP A 77 5.33 3.96 4.30
CA ASP A 77 4.76 4.39 5.58
C ASP A 77 3.85 3.30 6.14
N ALA A 78 3.04 2.64 5.30
CA ALA A 78 2.23 1.49 5.71
C ALA A 78 3.07 0.29 6.20
N LEU A 79 4.28 0.10 5.66
CA LEU A 79 5.19 -0.96 6.08
C LEU A 79 5.95 -0.65 7.38
N LYS A 80 6.04 0.62 7.79
CA LYS A 80 6.72 1.03 9.03
C LYS A 80 5.83 0.89 10.28
N VAL A 81 4.52 0.77 10.09
CA VAL A 81 3.55 0.67 11.18
C VAL A 81 3.86 -0.60 12.01
N THR A 82 3.98 -0.44 13.32
CA THR A 82 4.28 -1.54 14.24
C THR A 82 3.03 -2.32 14.62
N ASP A 83 3.20 -3.54 15.14
CA ASP A 83 2.08 -4.34 15.65
C ASP A 83 1.33 -3.62 16.78
N ASP A 84 2.06 -2.87 17.62
CA ASP A 84 1.48 -2.09 18.72
C ASP A 84 0.64 -0.92 18.20
N ASP A 85 1.14 -0.20 17.17
CA ASP A 85 0.38 0.86 16.49
C ASP A 85 -0.91 0.29 15.87
N ILE A 86 -0.86 -0.88 15.23
CA ILE A 86 -2.04 -1.54 14.67
C ILE A 86 -3.03 -1.93 15.77
N LEU A 87 -2.54 -2.49 16.89
CA LEU A 87 -3.39 -2.87 18.00
C LEU A 87 -4.10 -1.65 18.61
N GLN A 88 -3.38 -0.54 18.76
CA GLN A 88 -3.88 0.70 19.33
C GLN A 88 -4.85 1.43 18.39
N ASP A 89 -4.51 1.57 17.10
CA ASP A 89 -5.26 2.39 16.14
C ASP A 89 -6.37 1.61 15.40
N CYS A 90 -6.18 0.31 15.24
CA CYS A 90 -7.02 -0.55 14.41
C CYS A 90 -7.72 -1.68 15.17
N GLY A 91 -7.21 -2.06 16.34
CA GLY A 91 -7.76 -3.12 17.19
C GLY A 91 -7.21 -4.52 16.86
N LEU A 92 -7.82 -5.53 17.47
CA LEU A 92 -7.32 -6.91 17.42
C LEU A 92 -7.55 -7.60 16.07
N ASP A 93 -8.72 -7.44 15.46
CA ASP A 93 -9.05 -8.19 14.22
C ASP A 93 -8.09 -7.85 13.06
N PRO A 94 -7.78 -6.56 12.79
CA PRO A 94 -6.79 -6.21 11.76
C PRO A 94 -5.38 -6.70 12.11
N LEU A 95 -4.99 -6.66 13.39
CA LEU A 95 -3.69 -7.18 13.84
C LEU A 95 -3.56 -8.68 13.55
N VAL A 96 -4.59 -9.47 13.88
CA VAL A 96 -4.60 -10.92 13.64
C VAL A 96 -4.50 -11.20 12.13
N LEU A 97 -5.22 -10.45 11.30
CA LEU A 97 -5.15 -10.59 9.85
C LEU A 97 -3.74 -10.30 9.31
N ILE A 98 -3.11 -9.20 9.74
CA ILE A 98 -1.74 -8.87 9.33
C ILE A 98 -0.74 -9.93 9.79
N ARG A 99 -0.90 -10.46 11.00
CA ARG A 99 -0.06 -11.57 11.51
C ARG A 99 -0.23 -12.85 10.70
N LEU A 100 -1.46 -13.16 10.25
CA LEU A 100 -1.71 -14.29 9.36
C LEU A 100 -0.95 -14.14 8.03
N PHE A 101 -0.92 -12.93 7.44
CA PHE A 101 -0.12 -12.66 6.24
C PHE A 101 1.38 -12.79 6.49
N LYS A 102 1.90 -12.22 7.59
CA LYS A 102 3.33 -12.34 7.98
C LYS A 102 3.73 -13.81 8.16
N PHE A 103 2.87 -14.58 8.82
CA PHE A 103 3.06 -16.02 9.01
C PHE A 103 3.07 -16.76 7.67
N GLY A 104 2.08 -16.56 6.82
CA GLY A 104 2.00 -17.21 5.51
C GLY A 104 3.22 -16.91 4.63
N TYR A 105 3.66 -15.66 4.56
CA TYR A 105 4.88 -15.28 3.85
C TYR A 105 6.11 -16.02 4.40
N SER A 106 6.27 -16.07 5.72
CA SER A 106 7.39 -16.76 6.37
C SER A 106 7.40 -18.26 6.06
N THR A 107 6.24 -18.92 6.11
CA THR A 107 6.11 -20.34 5.79
C THR A 107 6.43 -20.64 4.33
N ILE A 108 5.92 -19.84 3.39
CA ILE A 108 6.20 -20.00 1.96
C ILE A 108 7.69 -19.80 1.68
N LEU A 109 8.29 -18.72 2.22
CA LEU A 109 9.71 -18.44 2.02
C LEU A 109 10.58 -19.58 2.57
N PHE A 110 10.26 -20.08 3.77
CA PHE A 110 10.95 -21.22 4.35
C PHE A 110 10.84 -22.47 3.47
N GLY A 111 9.65 -22.78 2.96
CA GLY A 111 9.45 -23.90 2.03
C GLY A 111 10.24 -23.74 0.73
N CYS A 112 10.26 -22.55 0.13
CA CYS A 112 11.05 -22.25 -1.06
C CYS A 112 12.55 -22.40 -0.80
N LEU A 113 13.05 -21.94 0.37
CA LEU A 113 14.46 -22.09 0.75
C LEU A 113 14.83 -23.57 0.95
N LEU A 114 14.01 -24.34 1.65
CA LEU A 114 14.23 -25.78 1.81
C LEU A 114 14.27 -26.49 0.45
N ASN A 115 13.33 -26.18 -0.45
CA ASN A 115 13.32 -26.76 -1.78
C ASN A 115 14.55 -26.37 -2.61
N ALA A 116 14.99 -25.11 -2.53
CA ALA A 116 16.20 -24.65 -3.20
C ALA A 116 17.50 -25.26 -2.64
N LEU A 117 17.52 -25.63 -1.35
CA LEU A 117 18.64 -26.31 -0.68
C LEU A 117 18.63 -27.84 -0.86
N GLN A 118 17.53 -28.42 -1.34
CA GLN A 118 17.42 -29.85 -1.69
C GLN A 118 17.90 -30.16 -3.13
N PHE A 119 18.44 -29.15 -3.83
CA PHE A 119 19.26 -29.28 -5.03
C PHE A 119 20.75 -29.13 -4.70
#